data_AF-X0UII7-F1
#
_entry.id   AF-X0UII7-F1
#
_cell.length_a   1.000
_cell.length_b   1.000
_cell.length_c   1.000
_cell.angle_alpha   90.00
_cell.angle_beta   90.00
_cell.angle_gamma   90.00
#
_symmetry.space_group_name_H-M   'P 1'
#
loop_
_entity.id
_entity.type
_entity.pdbx_description
1 polymer ?
#
loop_
_entity_poly.entity_id
_entity_poly.type
_entity_poly.pdbx_seq_one_letter_code
_entity_poly.pdbx_strand_id
1 'polypeptide(L)'
;MRRELIASLLCVAFVAVFARCAAAQDFRVYTAVYSDEPGTATGVQPILARTLTIFHAGKAYDFINEIREVIVFDPAQERFTILSLDRELATYVAFDELHHLLKLARNECEKRIRELSTSSNVAMVKTVSQLKFQLEPRFDEHFNERNNRLTLSSPHLTYEVQCESAEPSNIDAYLR
;
A
#
# COMPACT_ATOMS: atom_id res chain seq x y z
N MET A 1 -7.28 23.80 -49.76
CA MET A 1 -6.33 22.68 -49.50
C MET A 1 -5.43 22.89 -48.27
N ARG A 2 -4.64 23.97 -48.13
CA ARG A 2 -3.74 24.15 -46.97
C ARG A 2 -4.42 24.27 -45.59
N ARG A 3 -5.59 24.92 -45.49
CA ARG A 3 -6.34 25.07 -44.21
C ARG A 3 -6.98 23.77 -43.72
N GLU A 4 -7.41 22.91 -44.63
CA GLU A 4 -8.03 21.61 -44.34
C GLU A 4 -6.98 20.62 -43.80
N LEU A 5 -5.78 20.64 -44.39
CA LEU A 5 -4.62 19.87 -43.92
C LEU A 5 -4.18 20.27 -42.52
N ILE A 6 -4.19 21.57 -42.19
CA ILE A 6 -3.83 22.08 -40.86
C ILE A 6 -4.90 21.68 -39.83
N ALA A 7 -6.19 21.76 -40.18
CA ALA A 7 -7.28 21.36 -39.29
C ALA A 7 -7.24 19.85 -38.99
N SER A 8 -6.98 19.00 -40.01
CA SER A 8 -6.77 17.57 -39.79
C SER A 8 -5.53 17.28 -38.94
N LEU A 9 -4.43 17.99 -39.14
CA LEU A 9 -3.22 17.81 -38.31
C LEU A 9 -3.47 18.19 -36.85
N LEU A 10 -4.24 19.26 -36.61
CA LEU A 10 -4.60 19.71 -35.26
C LEU A 10 -5.55 18.72 -34.56
N CYS A 11 -6.52 18.15 -35.28
CA CYS A 11 -7.41 17.12 -34.74
C CYS A 11 -6.64 15.83 -34.38
N VAL A 12 -5.69 15.39 -35.21
CA VAL A 12 -4.86 14.21 -34.93
C VAL A 12 -3.94 14.46 -33.72
N ALA A 13 -3.36 15.66 -33.61
CA ALA A 13 -2.56 16.03 -32.45
C ALA A 13 -3.40 16.11 -31.16
N PHE A 14 -4.65 16.59 -31.25
CA PHE A 14 -5.55 16.67 -30.09
C PHE A 14 -5.96 15.27 -29.60
N VAL A 15 -6.31 14.34 -30.50
CA VAL A 15 -6.66 12.95 -30.13
C VAL A 15 -5.47 12.18 -29.53
N ALA A 16 -4.24 12.46 -29.98
CA ALA A 16 -3.03 11.82 -29.45
C ALA A 16 -2.67 12.25 -28.01
N VAL A 17 -3.14 13.41 -27.54
CA VAL A 17 -2.89 13.91 -26.18
C VAL A 17 -3.82 13.26 -25.14
N PHE A 18 -5.06 12.92 -25.52
CA PHE A 18 -6.01 12.27 -24.60
C PHE A 18 -5.74 10.78 -24.35
N ALA A 19 -4.90 10.14 -25.17
CA ALA A 19 -4.61 8.70 -25.06
C ALA A 19 -3.55 8.34 -23.98
N ARG A 20 -3.07 9.30 -23.17
CA ARG A 20 -1.89 9.11 -22.31
C ARG A 20 -2.12 9.10 -20.80
N CYS A 21 -3.36 8.96 -20.32
CA CYS A 21 -3.60 8.80 -18.88
C CYS A 21 -4.27 7.44 -18.62
N ALA A 22 -3.54 6.36 -18.89
CA ALA A 22 -3.87 5.06 -18.35
C ALA A 22 -3.38 5.02 -16.90
N ALA A 23 -4.04 5.77 -16.02
CA ALA A 23 -3.90 5.56 -14.58
C ALA A 23 -4.19 4.09 -14.28
N ALA A 24 -3.53 3.52 -13.28
CA ALA A 24 -3.63 2.12 -12.85
C ALA A 24 -5.08 1.68 -12.52
N GLN A 25 -5.92 1.59 -13.53
CA GLN A 25 -7.32 1.20 -13.45
C GLN A 25 -7.38 -0.32 -13.50
N ASP A 26 -8.22 -0.86 -12.62
CA ASP A 26 -8.76 -2.21 -12.71
C ASP A 26 -7.76 -3.31 -12.30
N PHE A 27 -6.97 -3.06 -11.26
CA PHE A 27 -6.29 -4.13 -10.52
C PHE A 27 -6.73 -4.21 -9.06
N ARG A 28 -6.62 -5.40 -8.49
CA ARG A 28 -7.08 -5.75 -7.14
C ARG A 28 -5.94 -6.41 -6.39
N VAL A 29 -5.76 -6.02 -5.12
CA VAL A 29 -4.79 -6.64 -4.22
C VAL A 29 -5.56 -7.28 -3.08
N TYR A 30 -5.37 -8.58 -2.90
CA TYR A 30 -5.87 -9.31 -1.75
C TYR A 30 -4.73 -9.47 -0.74
N THR A 31 -4.95 -8.95 0.47
CA THR A 31 -3.96 -9.03 1.56
C THR A 31 -4.50 -9.93 2.66
N ALA A 32 -3.65 -10.82 3.17
CA ALA A 32 -3.92 -11.61 4.36
C ALA A 32 -2.74 -11.48 5.33
N VAL A 33 -3.05 -11.22 6.60
CA VAL A 33 -2.05 -11.13 7.67
C VAL A 33 -2.16 -12.37 8.54
N TYR A 34 -1.03 -13.01 8.81
CA TYR A 34 -0.94 -14.24 9.58
C TYR A 34 -0.21 -13.98 10.90
N SER A 35 -0.59 -14.70 11.95
CA SER A 35 0.16 -14.74 13.20
C SER A 35 1.35 -15.69 13.07
N ASP A 36 2.49 -15.29 13.63
CA ASP A 36 3.66 -16.17 13.78
C ASP A 36 3.51 -17.12 15.00
N GLU A 37 2.45 -16.94 15.80
CA GLU A 37 2.13 -17.87 16.88
C GLU A 37 1.64 -19.21 16.31
N PRO A 38 2.16 -20.35 16.80
CA PRO A 38 1.74 -21.66 16.31
C PRO A 38 0.25 -21.87 16.57
N GLY A 39 -0.52 -21.99 15.48
CA GLY A 39 -1.94 -22.29 15.53
C GLY A 39 -2.21 -23.63 16.22
N THR A 40 -3.31 -23.70 16.95
CA THR A 40 -3.69 -24.90 17.71
C THR A 40 -3.77 -26.14 16.81
N ALA A 41 -3.03 -27.18 17.22
CA ALA A 41 -3.06 -28.59 16.81
C ALA A 41 -2.90 -28.96 15.31
N THR A 42 -2.97 -28.03 14.36
CA THR A 42 -3.08 -28.34 12.91
C THR A 42 -1.94 -27.78 12.06
N GLY A 43 -1.00 -27.03 12.64
CA GLY A 43 0.13 -26.43 11.91
C GLY A 43 -0.26 -25.29 10.96
N VAL A 44 -1.52 -24.87 10.95
CA VAL A 44 -2.02 -23.75 10.15
C VAL A 44 -1.86 -22.46 10.96
N GLN A 45 -1.17 -21.45 10.40
CA GLN A 45 -1.04 -20.14 11.02
C GLN A 45 -2.41 -19.42 11.09
N PRO A 46 -2.80 -18.86 12.25
CA PRO A 46 -4.03 -18.08 12.37
C PRO A 46 -4.01 -16.85 11.46
N ILE A 47 -5.11 -16.58 10.76
CA ILE A 47 -5.31 -15.36 9.99
C ILE A 47 -5.82 -14.26 10.92
N LEU A 48 -5.09 -13.15 10.99
CA LEU A 48 -5.41 -12.00 11.82
C LEU A 48 -6.32 -10.99 11.12
N ALA A 49 -6.16 -10.81 9.81
CA ALA A 49 -6.96 -9.87 9.02
C ALA A 49 -6.92 -10.23 7.54
N ARG A 50 -7.96 -9.82 6.80
CA ARG A 50 -8.00 -9.84 5.34
C ARG A 50 -8.50 -8.51 4.80
N THR A 51 -7.83 -8.00 3.77
CA THR A 51 -8.30 -6.80 3.07
C THR A 51 -8.32 -7.02 1.57
N LEU A 52 -9.19 -6.26 0.90
CA LEU A 52 -9.25 -6.17 -0.54
C LEU A 52 -9.07 -4.72 -0.93
N THR A 53 -7.95 -4.41 -1.58
CA THR A 53 -7.71 -3.10 -2.16
C THR A 53 -8.06 -3.12 -3.64
N ILE A 54 -8.88 -2.18 -4.09
CA ILE A 54 -9.28 -2.01 -5.49
C ILE A 54 -8.74 -0.67 -5.97
N PHE A 55 -8.05 -0.66 -7.10
CA PHE A 55 -7.54 0.55 -7.73
C PHE A 55 -8.42 0.91 -8.91
N HIS A 56 -9.07 2.07 -8.83
CA HIS A 56 -10.01 2.51 -9.85
C HIS A 56 -10.12 4.04 -9.89
N ALA A 57 -10.19 4.59 -11.10
CA ALA A 57 -10.33 6.04 -11.34
C ALA A 57 -9.34 6.93 -10.54
N GLY A 58 -8.09 6.48 -10.40
CA GLY A 58 -7.04 7.22 -9.67
C GLY A 58 -7.17 7.18 -8.15
N LYS A 59 -8.05 6.33 -7.62
CA LYS A 59 -8.27 6.13 -6.18
C LYS A 59 -7.96 4.69 -5.79
N ALA A 60 -7.62 4.48 -4.52
CA ALA A 60 -7.54 3.16 -3.94
C ALA A 60 -8.66 2.99 -2.91
N TYR A 61 -9.40 1.89 -3.00
CA TYR A 61 -10.49 1.51 -2.10
C TYR A 61 -10.06 0.28 -1.33
N ASP A 62 -9.73 0.42 -0.06
CA ASP A 62 -9.36 -0.69 0.80
C ASP A 62 -10.57 -1.13 1.63
N PHE A 63 -11.06 -2.34 1.34
CA PHE A 63 -12.20 -2.95 2.00
C PHE A 63 -11.73 -3.90 3.11
N ILE A 64 -12.10 -3.60 4.34
CA ILE A 64 -11.78 -4.41 5.53
C ILE A 64 -13.05 -5.10 5.99
N ASN A 65 -13.19 -6.38 5.62
CA ASN A 65 -14.46 -7.10 5.76
C ASN A 65 -14.85 -7.32 7.22
N GLU A 66 -13.87 -7.60 8.09
CA GLU A 66 -14.07 -7.97 9.49
C GLU A 66 -14.70 -6.84 10.31
N ILE A 67 -14.45 -5.58 9.94
CA ILE A 67 -14.99 -4.40 10.62
C ILE A 67 -15.98 -3.61 9.75
N ARG A 68 -16.27 -4.10 8.54
CA ARG A 68 -17.17 -3.47 7.57
C ARG A 68 -16.83 -2.00 7.31
N GLU A 69 -15.54 -1.73 7.09
CA GLU A 69 -15.04 -0.41 6.76
C GLU A 69 -14.44 -0.35 5.36
N VAL A 70 -14.57 0.83 4.73
CA VAL A 70 -13.92 1.14 3.46
C VAL A 70 -13.06 2.37 3.65
N ILE A 71 -11.77 2.25 3.35
CA ILE A 71 -10.84 3.36 3.34
C ILE A 71 -10.59 3.75 1.89
N VAL A 72 -10.89 5.00 1.55
CA VAL A 72 -10.67 5.55 0.22
C VAL A 72 -9.49 6.51 0.27
N PHE A 73 -8.42 6.19 -0.44
CA PHE A 73 -7.33 7.11 -0.75
C PHE A 73 -7.69 7.92 -1.99
N ASP A 74 -7.81 9.26 -1.84
CA ASP A 74 -8.17 10.18 -2.91
C ASP A 74 -7.12 11.29 -3.05
N PRO A 75 -6.06 11.09 -3.85
CA PRO A 75 -4.98 12.06 -3.99
C PRO A 75 -5.44 13.35 -4.66
N ALA A 76 -6.46 13.30 -5.52
CA ALA A 76 -7.02 14.49 -6.16
C ALA A 76 -7.74 15.42 -5.17
N GLN A 77 -8.05 14.92 -3.97
CA GLN A 77 -8.67 15.67 -2.88
C GLN A 77 -7.76 15.76 -1.65
N GLU A 78 -6.51 15.29 -1.76
CA GLU A 78 -5.50 15.29 -0.70
C GLU A 78 -6.02 14.74 0.64
N ARG A 79 -6.80 13.65 0.59
CA ARG A 79 -7.43 13.07 1.79
C ARG A 79 -7.65 11.57 1.72
N PHE A 80 -7.83 11.00 2.89
CA PHE A 80 -8.48 9.70 3.09
C PHE A 80 -9.94 9.92 3.49
N THR A 81 -10.82 9.02 3.04
CA THR A 81 -12.20 8.92 3.53
C THR A 81 -12.38 7.55 4.17
N ILE A 82 -12.79 7.51 5.43
CA ILE A 82 -13.10 6.26 6.15
C ILE A 82 -14.62 6.16 6.24
N LEU A 83 -15.17 5.10 5.64
CA LEU A 83 -16.60 4.81 5.62
C LEU A 83 -16.87 3.62 6.53
N SER A 84 -17.71 3.83 7.54
CA SER A 84 -18.26 2.73 8.35
C SER A 84 -19.59 2.31 7.76
N LEU A 85 -19.63 1.11 7.15
CA LEU A 85 -20.82 0.64 6.44
C LEU A 85 -21.95 0.25 7.39
N ASP A 86 -21.63 -0.18 8.61
CA ASP A 86 -22.64 -0.52 9.62
C ASP A 86 -23.29 0.71 10.24
N ARG A 87 -22.55 1.82 10.37
CA ARG A 87 -23.01 3.04 11.02
C ARG A 87 -23.47 4.11 10.04
N GLU A 88 -23.25 3.89 8.74
CA GLU A 88 -23.48 4.89 7.68
C GLU A 88 -22.76 6.22 7.94
N LEU A 89 -21.58 6.15 8.58
CA LEU A 89 -20.76 7.31 8.92
C LEU A 89 -19.56 7.42 7.99
N ALA A 90 -19.19 8.67 7.69
CA ALA A 90 -17.99 9.01 6.95
C ALA A 90 -17.12 9.98 7.78
N THR A 91 -15.83 9.70 7.82
CA THR A 91 -14.81 10.58 8.40
C THR A 91 -13.76 10.89 7.33
N TYR A 92 -13.31 12.14 7.29
CA TYR A 92 -12.27 12.59 6.37
C TYR A 92 -10.99 12.88 7.15
N VAL A 93 -9.85 12.44 6.61
CA VAL A 93 -8.53 12.72 7.16
C VAL A 93 -7.70 13.38 6.07
N ALA A 94 -7.36 14.66 6.26
CA ALA A 94 -6.54 15.40 5.30
C ALA A 94 -5.09 14.90 5.32
N PHE A 95 -4.38 14.98 4.19
CA PHE A 95 -2.97 14.58 4.13
C PHE A 95 -2.09 15.41 5.06
N ASP A 96 -2.33 16.71 5.19
CA ASP A 96 -1.58 17.57 6.11
C ASP A 96 -1.71 17.12 7.58
N GLU A 97 -2.92 16.74 7.99
CA GLU A 97 -3.16 16.18 9.32
C GLU A 97 -2.42 14.86 9.50
N LEU A 98 -2.49 13.97 8.51
CA LEU A 98 -1.78 12.70 8.52
C LEU A 98 -0.26 12.89 8.57
N HIS A 99 0.29 13.82 7.80
CA HIS A 99 1.72 14.16 7.84
C HIS A 99 2.14 14.72 9.20
N HIS A 100 1.31 15.57 9.82
CA HIS A 100 1.55 16.07 11.16
C HIS A 100 1.59 14.94 12.19
N LEU A 101 0.60 14.05 12.16
CA LEU A 101 0.52 12.88 13.05
C LEU A 101 1.71 11.93 12.86
N LEU A 102 2.10 11.64 11.62
CA LEU A 102 3.25 10.80 11.30
C LEU A 102 4.56 11.41 11.82
N LYS A 103 4.73 12.73 11.72
CA LYS A 103 5.90 13.43 12.25
C LYS A 103 5.97 13.31 13.77
N LEU A 104 4.85 13.49 14.47
CA LEU A 104 4.77 13.32 15.92
C LEU A 104 5.08 11.88 16.33
N ALA A 105 4.46 10.91 15.67
CA ALA A 105 4.67 9.48 15.94
C ALA A 105 6.13 9.07 15.73
N ARG A 106 6.77 9.54 14.67
CA ARG A 106 8.20 9.31 14.41
C ARG A 106 9.08 9.88 15.53
N ASN A 107 8.86 11.14 15.93
CA ASN A 107 9.63 11.78 16.99
C ASN A 107 9.54 11.02 18.34
N GLU A 108 8.33 10.59 18.71
CA GLU A 108 8.12 9.81 19.94
C GLU A 108 8.77 8.43 19.85
N CYS A 109 8.68 7.76 18.70
CA CYS A 109 9.35 6.47 18.49
C CYS A 109 10.88 6.59 18.60
N GLU A 110 11.48 7.61 17.98
CA GLU A 110 12.92 7.88 18.08
C GLU A 110 13.36 8.21 19.51
N LYS A 111 12.56 9.01 20.23
CA LYS A 111 12.80 9.29 21.65
C LYS A 111 12.76 8.00 22.46
N ARG A 112 11.76 7.14 22.24
CA ARG A 112 11.65 5.86 22.94
C ARG A 112 12.81 4.93 22.65
N ILE A 113 13.29 4.88 21.41
CA ILE A 113 14.50 4.13 21.04
C ILE A 113 15.70 4.65 21.83
N ARG A 114 15.91 5.97 21.93
CA ARG A 114 17.04 6.54 22.69
C ARG A 114 16.98 6.17 24.17
N GLU A 115 15.80 6.28 24.79
CA GLU A 115 15.58 5.92 26.20
C GLU A 115 15.86 4.44 26.49
N LEU A 116 15.46 3.55 25.57
CA LEU A 116 15.59 2.12 25.76
C LEU A 116 16.97 1.57 25.35
N SER A 117 17.71 2.28 24.50
CA SER A 117 19.00 1.82 23.97
C SER A 117 20.12 1.76 25.03
N THR A 118 19.94 2.39 26.19
CA THR A 118 20.91 2.32 27.30
C THR A 118 20.73 1.08 28.17
N SER A 119 19.68 0.28 27.94
CA SER A 119 19.38 -0.91 28.74
C SER A 119 20.02 -2.17 28.15
N SER A 120 20.67 -2.96 29.00
CA SER A 120 21.18 -4.30 28.63
C SER A 120 20.11 -5.39 28.77
N ASN A 121 18.86 -5.04 29.11
CA ASN A 121 17.77 -6.00 29.24
C ASN A 121 17.35 -6.53 27.87
N VAL A 122 17.37 -7.86 27.70
CA VAL A 122 17.03 -8.56 26.46
C VAL A 122 15.66 -8.16 25.90
N ALA A 123 14.65 -7.99 26.77
CA ALA A 123 13.32 -7.56 26.35
C ALA A 123 13.35 -6.15 25.75
N MET A 124 14.12 -5.23 26.34
CA MET A 124 14.26 -3.86 25.84
C MET A 124 15.05 -3.80 24.53
N VAL A 125 16.09 -4.63 24.38
CA VAL A 125 16.82 -4.78 23.12
C VAL A 125 15.89 -5.25 22.00
N LYS A 126 15.04 -6.25 22.28
CA LYS A 126 14.02 -6.72 21.32
C LYS A 126 13.04 -5.60 20.94
N THR A 127 12.51 -4.87 21.93
CA THR A 127 11.62 -3.71 21.68
C THR A 127 12.30 -2.66 20.80
N VAL A 128 13.56 -2.30 21.10
CA VAL A 128 14.32 -1.34 20.29
C VAL A 128 14.48 -1.81 18.85
N SER A 129 14.77 -3.10 18.64
CA SER A 129 14.86 -3.69 17.28
C SER A 129 13.55 -3.54 16.52
N GLN A 130 12.42 -3.86 17.16
CA GLN A 130 11.09 -3.74 16.55
C GLN A 130 10.72 -2.29 16.21
N LEU A 131 11.00 -1.35 17.12
CA LEU A 131 10.75 0.08 16.88
C LEU A 131 11.61 0.63 15.73
N LYS A 132 12.89 0.24 15.67
CA LYS A 132 13.78 0.62 14.55
C LYS A 132 13.23 0.09 13.22
N PHE A 133 12.79 -1.15 13.19
CA PHE A 133 12.18 -1.75 12.01
C PHE A 133 10.89 -1.02 11.58
N GLN A 134 10.05 -0.59 12.51
CA GLN A 134 8.84 0.20 12.17
C GLN A 134 9.17 1.57 11.56
N LEU A 135 10.26 2.22 12.00
CA LEU A 135 10.68 3.52 11.47
C LEU A 135 11.32 3.42 10.09
N GLU A 136 12.14 2.39 9.89
CA GLU A 136 12.94 2.16 8.69
C GLU A 136 12.97 0.66 8.38
N PRO A 137 11.90 0.12 7.79
CA PRO A 137 11.84 -1.30 7.47
C PRO A 137 12.85 -1.62 6.37
N ARG A 138 13.63 -2.68 6.58
CA ARG A 138 14.56 -3.22 5.59
C ARG A 138 14.26 -4.69 5.40
N PHE A 139 14.20 -5.11 4.15
CA PHE A 139 13.92 -6.48 3.77
C PHE A 139 15.02 -7.01 2.87
N ASP A 140 15.28 -8.31 2.99
CA ASP A 140 15.99 -9.08 1.99
C ASP A 140 14.97 -9.52 0.92
N GLU A 141 15.20 -9.10 -0.32
CA GLU A 141 14.27 -9.34 -1.43
C GLU A 141 14.70 -10.54 -2.26
N HIS A 142 13.75 -11.42 -2.57
CA HIS A 142 13.96 -12.56 -3.45
C HIS A 142 12.77 -12.77 -4.39
N PHE A 143 13.03 -12.81 -5.69
CA PHE A 143 12.03 -13.11 -6.70
C PHE A 143 12.27 -14.49 -7.31
N ASN A 144 11.25 -15.34 -7.25
CA ASN A 144 11.25 -16.66 -7.84
C ASN A 144 10.43 -16.66 -9.14
N GLU A 145 11.14 -16.68 -10.27
CA GLU A 145 10.54 -16.66 -11.61
C GLU A 145 9.66 -17.89 -11.90
N ARG A 146 9.93 -19.04 -11.28
CA ARG A 146 9.20 -20.29 -11.59
C ARG A 146 7.75 -20.27 -11.12
N ASN A 147 7.48 -19.57 -10.01
CA ASN A 147 6.15 -19.44 -9.43
C ASN A 147 5.66 -17.99 -9.36
N ASN A 148 6.38 -17.07 -10.02
CA ASN A 148 6.09 -15.64 -10.08
C ASN A 148 5.83 -15.05 -8.68
N ARG A 149 6.73 -15.33 -7.72
CA ARG A 149 6.58 -14.94 -6.32
C ARG A 149 7.71 -14.03 -5.87
N LEU A 150 7.35 -12.89 -5.29
CA LEU A 150 8.27 -12.02 -4.58
C LEU A 150 8.16 -12.30 -3.07
N THR A 151 9.29 -12.48 -2.42
CA THR A 151 9.40 -12.61 -0.97
C THR A 151 10.28 -11.48 -0.43
N LEU A 152 9.77 -10.75 0.56
CA LEU A 152 10.49 -9.73 1.32
C LEU A 152 10.63 -10.24 2.75
N SER A 153 11.85 -10.56 3.17
CA SER A 153 12.11 -11.20 4.47
C SER A 153 12.81 -10.25 5.44
N SER A 154 12.45 -10.30 6.71
CA SER A 154 13.17 -9.63 7.79
C SER A 154 13.02 -10.43 9.09
N PRO A 155 13.81 -10.15 10.14
CA PRO A 155 13.61 -10.76 11.46
C PRO A 155 12.27 -10.44 12.13
N HIS A 156 11.50 -9.48 11.61
CA HIS A 156 10.28 -8.95 12.24
C HIS A 156 9.01 -9.22 11.44
N LEU A 157 9.12 -9.33 10.12
CA LEU A 157 8.00 -9.52 9.20
C LEU A 157 8.51 -10.16 7.91
N THR A 158 7.72 -11.08 7.37
CA THR A 158 7.87 -11.60 6.02
C THR A 158 6.65 -11.22 5.21
N TYR A 159 6.88 -10.68 4.01
CA TYR A 159 5.82 -10.38 3.05
C TYR A 159 6.00 -11.27 1.82
N GLU A 160 4.92 -11.91 1.40
CA GLU A 160 4.89 -12.72 0.18
C GLU A 160 3.87 -12.15 -0.79
N VAL A 161 4.31 -11.90 -2.01
CA VAL A 161 3.46 -11.41 -3.10
C VAL A 161 3.41 -12.48 -4.18
N GLN A 162 2.22 -13.01 -4.41
CA GLN A 162 1.94 -13.73 -5.64
C GLN A 162 1.71 -12.71 -6.75
N CYS A 163 2.64 -12.64 -7.70
CA CYS A 163 2.53 -11.74 -8.83
C CYS A 163 1.66 -12.38 -9.92
N GLU A 164 0.93 -11.55 -10.66
CA GLU A 164 0.29 -11.96 -11.90
C GLU A 164 1.15 -11.59 -13.10
N SER A 165 0.97 -12.32 -14.20
CA SER A 165 1.60 -12.00 -15.48
C SER A 165 0.97 -10.72 -16.03
N ALA A 166 1.76 -9.67 -16.17
CA ALA A 166 1.29 -8.43 -16.79
C ALA A 166 1.71 -8.39 -18.26
N GLU A 167 0.79 -7.98 -19.14
CA GLU A 167 1.14 -7.62 -20.52
C GLU A 167 2.05 -6.38 -20.51
N PRO A 168 3.09 -6.30 -21.37
CA PRO A 168 4.02 -5.17 -21.40
C PRO A 168 3.35 -3.81 -21.53
N SER A 169 2.23 -3.74 -22.25
CA SER A 169 1.41 -2.54 -22.40
C SER A 169 0.83 -2.03 -21.09
N ASN A 170 0.56 -2.91 -20.12
CA ASN A 170 0.01 -2.56 -18.82
C ASN A 170 1.11 -2.04 -17.88
N ILE A 171 2.35 -2.50 -18.04
CA ILE A 171 3.51 -2.06 -17.26
C ILE A 171 3.92 -0.64 -17.69
N ASP A 172 4.01 -0.39 -19.00
CA ASP A 172 4.37 0.93 -19.54
C ASP A 172 3.34 2.02 -19.23
N ALA A 173 2.07 1.63 -19.07
CA ALA A 173 1.01 2.52 -18.58
C ALA A 173 1.17 2.86 -17.10
N TYR A 174 1.74 1.96 -16.30
CA TYR A 174 1.88 2.09 -14.85
C TYR A 174 3.10 2.92 -14.41
N LEU A 175 4.20 2.88 -15.19
CA LEU A 175 5.47 3.54 -14.84
C LEU A 175 5.63 4.97 -15.39
N ARG A 176 4.59 5.52 -16.03
CA ARG A 176 4.57 6.89 -16.59
C ARG A 176 3.70 7.82 -15.75
#